data_AF-W9CA37-F1
#
_entry.id   AF-W9CA37-F1
#
_cell.length_a   1.000
_cell.length_b   1.000
_cell.length_c   1.000
_cell.angle_alpha   90.00
_cell.angle_beta   90.00
_cell.angle_gamma   90.00
#
_symmetry.space_group_name_H-M   'P 1'
#
loop_
_entity.id
_entity.type
_entity.pdbx_description
1 polymer ?
#
loop_
_entity_poly.entity_id
_entity_poly.type
_entity_poly.pdbx_seq_one_letter_code
_entity_poly.pdbx_strand_id
1 'polypeptide(L)'
;MAAHLLAVCQALDLRALNQSFLDGYKSHFRTLVHEKYVLKAGLIESSVENLFSSFWVELQRMMDATVSMNAEDRFPFMAKSMRNLFLDHPSFDKKSQTLENLETFIDTLASSLSETWCHNRDAYLVHGDATPLLRYASRSIYGFVRKSLNVPFLSSSHLRTPKPDADGMLSRHAPTVGSYTGTVYRALKDGTLAKVAMDILEYTHDQAIRRV
;
A
#
# COMPACT_ATOMS: atom_id res chain seq x y z
N MET A 1 4.84 -15.47 19.03
CA MET A 1 5.88 -14.44 18.79
C MET A 1 6.41 -14.44 17.35
N ALA A 2 7.09 -15.47 16.85
CA ALA A 2 7.68 -15.45 15.49
C ALA A 2 6.68 -15.12 14.36
N ALA A 3 5.54 -15.81 14.34
CA ALA A 3 4.47 -15.55 13.36
C ALA A 3 3.89 -14.12 13.49
N HIS A 4 3.80 -13.58 14.71
CA HIS A 4 3.33 -12.22 14.94
C HIS A 4 4.33 -11.20 14.40
N LEU A 5 5.63 -11.39 14.64
CA LEU A 5 6.67 -10.50 14.12
C LEU A 5 6.67 -10.48 12.58
N LEU A 6 6.51 -11.65 11.96
CA LEU A 6 6.36 -11.77 10.51
C LEU A 6 5.11 -11.03 10.01
N ALA A 7 3.96 -11.23 10.66
CA ALA A 7 2.71 -10.56 10.32
C ALA A 7 2.79 -9.03 10.47
N VAL A 8 3.46 -8.53 11.52
CA VAL A 8 3.68 -7.09 11.71
C VAL A 8 4.59 -6.53 10.63
N CYS A 9 5.69 -7.20 10.27
CA CYS A 9 6.52 -6.76 9.14
C CYS A 9 5.73 -6.73 7.83
N GLN A 10 4.88 -7.72 7.60
CA GLN A 10 3.99 -7.76 6.44
C GLN A 10 3.00 -6.58 6.44
N ALA A 11 2.42 -6.24 7.61
CA ALA A 11 1.52 -5.11 7.75
C ALA A 11 2.23 -3.76 7.50
N LEU A 12 3.48 -3.63 7.95
CA LEU A 12 4.30 -2.44 7.66
C LEU A 12 4.54 -2.27 6.16
N ASP A 13 4.87 -3.36 5.46
CA ASP A 13 5.03 -3.35 4.01
C ASP A 13 3.73 -2.97 3.28
N LEU A 14 2.60 -3.57 3.67
CA LEU A 14 1.30 -3.23 3.07
C LEU A 14 0.95 -1.75 3.28
N ARG A 15 1.28 -1.19 4.45
CA ARG A 15 1.06 0.23 4.73
C ARG A 15 1.99 1.13 3.92
N ALA A 16 3.25 0.74 3.76
CA ALA A 16 4.21 1.46 2.93
C ALA A 16 3.83 1.42 1.45
N LEU A 17 3.39 0.27 0.94
CA LEU A 17 2.86 0.11 -0.40
C LEU A 17 1.66 1.02 -0.67
N ASN A 18 0.71 1.07 0.28
CA ASN A 18 -0.46 1.93 0.14
C ASN A 18 -0.09 3.42 0.19
N GLN A 19 0.82 3.79 1.09
CA GLN A 19 1.30 5.17 1.20
C GLN A 19 2.05 5.62 -0.06
N SER A 20 2.93 4.78 -0.61
CA SER A 20 3.68 5.11 -1.84
C SER A 20 2.75 5.30 -3.04
N PHE A 21 1.69 4.49 -3.13
CA PHE A 21 0.65 4.67 -4.13
C PHE A 21 -0.04 6.02 -3.97
N LEU A 22 -0.51 6.37 -2.77
CA LEU A 22 -1.21 7.63 -2.55
C LEU A 22 -0.34 8.85 -2.84
N ASP A 23 0.93 8.82 -2.41
CA ASP A 23 1.88 9.91 -2.63
C ASP A 23 2.19 10.07 -4.13
N GLY A 24 2.35 8.96 -4.86
CA GLY A 24 2.59 8.98 -6.31
C GLY A 24 1.35 9.33 -7.14
N TYR A 25 0.15 8.92 -6.71
CA TYR A 25 -1.07 9.06 -7.48
C TYR A 25 -1.71 10.46 -7.35
N LYS A 26 -1.46 11.18 -6.25
CA LYS A 26 -2.13 12.45 -5.96
C LYS A 26 -2.01 13.49 -7.08
N SER A 27 -0.81 13.64 -7.65
CA SER A 27 -0.57 14.58 -8.75
C SER A 27 -1.30 14.16 -10.01
N HIS A 28 -1.23 12.87 -10.36
CA HIS A 28 -1.95 12.30 -11.50
C HIS A 28 -3.45 12.46 -11.37
N PHE A 29 -3.99 12.20 -10.17
CA PHE A 29 -5.41 12.38 -9.88
C PHE A 29 -5.84 13.85 -10.05
N ARG A 30 -5.02 14.81 -9.58
CA ARG A 30 -5.28 16.24 -9.78
C ARG A 30 -5.38 16.60 -11.26
N THR A 31 -4.43 16.12 -12.07
CA THR A 31 -4.43 16.32 -13.52
C THR A 31 -5.68 15.72 -14.16
N LEU A 32 -6.06 14.50 -13.76
CA LEU A 32 -7.23 13.81 -14.29
C LEU A 32 -8.53 14.55 -13.97
N VAL A 33 -8.71 15.06 -12.75
CA VAL A 33 -9.84 15.95 -12.37
C VAL A 33 -9.85 17.21 -13.23
N HIS A 34 -8.70 17.86 -13.40
CA HIS A 34 -8.62 19.09 -14.17
C HIS A 34 -8.95 18.87 -15.67
N GLU A 35 -8.29 17.92 -16.32
CA GLU A 35 -8.41 17.69 -17.77
C GLU A 35 -9.77 17.11 -18.17
N LYS A 36 -10.25 16.11 -17.42
CA LYS A 36 -11.41 15.33 -17.83
C LYS A 36 -12.72 15.90 -17.31
N TYR A 37 -12.67 16.71 -16.25
CA TYR A 37 -13.87 17.31 -15.67
C TYR A 37 -13.86 18.83 -15.75
N VAL A 38 -12.88 19.53 -15.19
CA VAL A 38 -12.87 21.01 -15.10
C VAL A 38 -12.87 21.68 -16.47
N LEU A 39 -11.94 21.30 -17.36
CA LEU A 39 -11.87 21.87 -18.72
C LEU A 39 -13.12 21.60 -19.54
N LYS A 40 -13.71 20.40 -19.39
CA LYS A 40 -14.91 20.01 -20.13
C LYS A 40 -16.20 20.62 -19.57
N ALA A 41 -16.24 20.93 -18.27
CA ALA A 41 -17.38 21.52 -17.59
C ALA A 41 -17.32 23.06 -17.50
N GLY A 42 -16.18 23.68 -17.86
CA GLY A 42 -16.03 25.14 -17.87
C GLY A 42 -16.01 25.78 -16.48
N LEU A 43 -15.42 25.10 -15.48
CA LEU A 43 -15.42 25.55 -14.09
C LEU A 43 -14.30 26.57 -13.80
N ILE A 44 -14.56 27.47 -12.84
CA ILE A 44 -13.59 28.47 -12.35
C ILE A 44 -12.56 27.80 -11.43
N GLU A 45 -11.28 28.16 -11.59
CA GLU A 45 -10.11 27.55 -10.93
C GLU A 45 -10.19 27.50 -9.39
N SER A 46 -10.76 28.51 -8.73
CA SER A 46 -10.93 28.52 -7.26
C SER A 46 -11.87 27.44 -6.73
N SER A 47 -12.85 27.02 -7.53
CA SER A 47 -13.77 25.92 -7.18
C SER A 47 -13.11 24.55 -7.36
N VAL A 48 -12.02 24.48 -8.14
CA VAL A 48 -11.32 23.23 -8.46
C VAL A 48 -10.53 22.70 -7.28
N GLU A 49 -9.86 23.56 -6.51
CA GLU A 49 -9.04 23.10 -5.37
C GLU A 49 -9.91 22.59 -4.21
N ASN A 50 -11.04 23.25 -3.92
CA ASN A 50 -11.99 22.76 -2.91
C ASN A 50 -12.59 21.40 -3.33
N LEU A 51 -12.96 21.29 -4.60
CA LEU A 51 -13.47 20.05 -5.18
C LEU A 51 -12.43 18.93 -5.13
N PHE A 52 -11.20 19.21 -5.56
CA PHE A 52 -10.08 18.26 -5.51
C PHE A 52 -9.80 17.79 -4.07
N SER A 53 -9.77 18.71 -3.10
CA SER A 53 -9.52 18.35 -1.71
C SER A 53 -10.57 17.36 -1.18
N SER A 54 -11.85 17.59 -1.50
CA SER A 54 -12.95 16.71 -1.10
C SER A 54 -12.86 15.34 -1.78
N PHE A 55 -12.56 15.33 -3.08
CA PHE A 55 -12.35 14.08 -3.81
C PHE A 55 -11.14 13.30 -3.32
N TRP A 56 -10.06 13.98 -2.97
CA TRP A 56 -8.85 13.33 -2.48
C TRP A 56 -9.11 12.65 -1.13
N VAL A 57 -9.79 13.33 -0.21
CA VAL A 57 -10.20 12.74 1.07
C VAL A 57 -11.10 11.53 0.85
N GLU A 58 -12.06 11.63 -0.06
CA GLU A 58 -12.95 10.50 -0.37
C GLU A 58 -12.19 9.32 -0.98
N LEU A 59 -11.27 9.58 -1.92
CA LEU A 59 -10.45 8.54 -2.53
C LEU A 59 -9.61 7.82 -1.47
N GLN A 60 -8.99 8.55 -0.55
CA GLN A 60 -8.25 7.96 0.58
C GLN A 60 -9.16 7.11 1.46
N ARG A 61 -10.35 7.62 1.82
CA ARG A 61 -11.35 6.88 2.61
C ARG A 61 -11.77 5.59 1.91
N MET A 62 -12.01 5.65 0.60
CA MET A 62 -12.42 4.51 -0.21
C MET A 62 -11.28 3.50 -0.41
N MET A 63 -10.03 3.95 -0.45
CA MET A 63 -8.87 3.04 -0.44
C MET A 63 -8.86 2.18 0.82
N ASP A 64 -9.09 2.78 1.99
CA ASP A 64 -9.13 2.04 3.26
C ASP A 64 -10.36 1.14 3.37
N ALA A 65 -11.54 1.63 2.98
CA ALA A 65 -12.80 0.89 3.08
C ALA A 65 -12.88 -0.34 2.15
N THR A 66 -12.10 -0.34 1.06
CA THR A 66 -12.16 -1.39 0.02
C THR A 66 -10.96 -2.33 0.04
N VAL A 67 -10.14 -2.30 1.09
CA VAL A 67 -8.93 -3.13 1.20
C VAL A 67 -9.20 -4.64 1.11
N SER A 68 -10.40 -5.08 1.47
CA SER A 68 -10.82 -6.48 1.37
C SER A 68 -11.36 -6.88 -0.01
N MET A 69 -11.51 -5.94 -0.94
CA MET A 69 -12.03 -6.20 -2.28
C MET A 69 -10.92 -6.65 -3.23
N ASN A 70 -11.28 -7.52 -4.18
CA ASN A 70 -10.40 -7.87 -5.28
C ASN A 70 -10.13 -6.64 -6.15
N ALA A 71 -8.92 -6.52 -6.70
CA ALA A 71 -8.51 -5.35 -7.49
C ALA A 71 -9.44 -5.08 -8.69
N GLU A 72 -9.93 -6.15 -9.34
CA GLU A 72 -10.84 -6.09 -10.50
C GLU A 72 -12.15 -5.35 -10.17
N ASP A 73 -12.70 -5.58 -8.97
CA ASP A 73 -13.94 -4.95 -8.52
C ASP A 73 -13.72 -3.66 -7.75
N ARG A 74 -12.57 -3.56 -7.08
CA ARG A 74 -12.21 -2.48 -6.14
C ARG A 74 -12.26 -1.12 -6.82
N PHE A 75 -11.49 -0.93 -7.89
CA PHE A 75 -11.35 0.40 -8.51
C PHE A 75 -12.59 0.89 -9.24
N PRO A 76 -13.34 0.03 -9.97
CA PRO A 76 -14.65 0.42 -10.49
C PRO A 76 -15.64 0.83 -9.40
N PHE A 77 -15.68 0.10 -8.28
CA PHE A 77 -16.54 0.44 -7.14
C PHE A 77 -16.13 1.78 -6.51
N MET A 78 -14.84 1.99 -6.27
CA MET A 78 -14.30 3.25 -5.76
C MET A 78 -14.66 4.42 -6.67
N ALA A 79 -14.40 4.33 -7.97
CA ALA A 79 -14.70 5.42 -8.89
C ALA A 79 -16.21 5.74 -8.90
N LYS A 80 -17.07 4.71 -8.97
CA LYS A 80 -18.53 4.90 -8.91
C LYS A 80 -19.01 5.58 -7.63
N SER A 81 -18.39 5.30 -6.47
CA SER A 81 -18.75 5.93 -5.20
C SER A 81 -18.55 7.46 -5.19
N MET A 82 -17.65 7.98 -6.03
CA MET A 82 -17.35 9.40 -6.11
C MET A 82 -18.41 10.20 -6.89
N ARG A 83 -19.37 9.54 -7.54
CA ARG A 83 -20.42 10.20 -8.34
C ARG A 83 -21.22 11.22 -7.54
N ASN A 84 -21.61 10.87 -6.31
CA ASN A 84 -22.44 11.76 -5.49
C ASN A 84 -21.70 13.07 -5.17
N LEU A 85 -20.38 13.03 -4.95
CA LEU A 85 -19.59 14.24 -4.73
C LEU A 85 -19.58 15.17 -5.95
N PHE A 86 -19.62 14.62 -7.17
CA PHE A 86 -19.80 15.44 -8.37
C PHE A 86 -21.21 16.02 -8.42
N LEU A 87 -22.24 15.20 -8.21
CA LEU A 87 -23.64 15.62 -8.32
C LEU A 87 -24.05 16.67 -7.28
N ASP A 88 -23.46 16.60 -6.08
CA ASP A 88 -23.73 17.53 -4.98
C ASP A 88 -22.88 18.81 -5.07
N HIS A 89 -21.88 18.86 -5.95
CA HIS A 89 -21.03 20.03 -6.08
C HIS A 89 -21.80 21.20 -6.72
N PRO A 90 -21.75 22.43 -6.17
CA PRO A 90 -22.51 23.57 -6.68
C PRO A 90 -22.22 23.92 -8.14
N SER A 91 -21.05 23.54 -8.64
CA SER A 91 -20.65 23.79 -10.02
C SER A 91 -21.15 22.73 -11.02
N PHE A 92 -21.83 21.68 -10.56
CA PHE A 92 -22.32 20.62 -11.44
C PHE A 92 -23.59 21.05 -12.18
N ASP A 93 -23.51 21.15 -13.51
CA ASP A 93 -24.65 21.42 -14.39
C ASP A 93 -25.31 20.09 -14.82
N LYS A 94 -26.60 19.90 -14.53
CA LYS A 94 -27.34 18.64 -14.80
C LYS A 94 -27.70 18.41 -16.28
N LYS A 95 -27.01 19.06 -17.22
CA LYS A 95 -27.16 18.83 -18.67
C LYS A 95 -26.61 17.47 -19.09
N SER A 96 -27.16 16.91 -20.17
CA SER A 96 -26.76 15.60 -20.72
C SER A 96 -25.25 15.49 -20.97
N GLN A 97 -24.65 16.52 -21.56
CA GLN A 97 -23.21 16.53 -21.86
C GLN A 97 -22.34 16.42 -20.59
N THR A 98 -22.76 17.04 -19.49
CA THR A 98 -22.06 16.97 -18.20
C THR A 98 -22.16 15.59 -17.58
N LEU A 99 -23.32 14.93 -17.72
CA LEU A 99 -23.52 13.55 -17.28
C LEU A 99 -22.65 12.57 -18.08
N GLU A 100 -22.58 12.71 -19.41
CA GLU A 100 -21.69 11.92 -20.27
C GLU A 100 -20.21 12.12 -19.91
N ASN A 101 -19.81 13.37 -19.62
CA ASN A 101 -18.46 13.70 -19.17
C ASN A 101 -18.16 13.05 -17.81
N LEU A 102 -19.13 13.02 -16.89
CA LEU A 102 -18.99 12.35 -15.60
C LEU A 102 -18.83 10.84 -15.77
N GLU A 103 -19.67 10.18 -16.57
CA GLU A 103 -19.54 8.74 -16.84
C GLU A 103 -18.16 8.41 -17.41
N THR A 104 -17.73 9.16 -18.43
CA THR A 104 -16.40 8.99 -19.04
C THR A 104 -15.28 9.22 -18.03
N PHE A 105 -15.43 10.20 -17.15
CA PHE A 105 -14.48 10.48 -16.07
C PHE A 105 -14.38 9.30 -15.09
N ILE A 106 -15.52 8.74 -14.66
CA ILE A 106 -15.56 7.60 -13.74
C ILE A 106 -14.86 6.38 -14.33
N ASP A 107 -15.10 6.07 -15.60
CA ASP A 107 -14.45 4.94 -16.28
C ASP A 107 -12.94 5.16 -16.44
N THR A 108 -12.54 6.39 -16.77
CA THR A 108 -11.12 6.77 -16.87
C THR A 108 -10.42 6.69 -15.51
N LEU A 109 -11.09 7.15 -14.44
CA LEU A 109 -10.58 7.10 -13.07
C LEU A 109 -10.38 5.65 -12.62
N ALA A 110 -11.36 4.78 -12.85
CA ALA A 110 -11.28 3.36 -12.49
C ALA A 110 -10.08 2.68 -13.17
N SER A 111 -9.91 2.91 -14.47
CA SER A 111 -8.79 2.37 -15.25
C SER A 111 -7.44 2.90 -14.77
N SER A 112 -7.33 4.22 -14.56
CA SER A 112 -6.12 4.89 -14.07
C SER A 112 -5.70 4.41 -12.68
N LEU A 113 -6.66 4.26 -11.75
CA LEU A 113 -6.44 3.70 -10.43
C LEU A 113 -5.88 2.28 -10.51
N SER A 114 -6.52 1.43 -11.32
CA SER A 114 -6.14 0.03 -11.48
C SER A 114 -4.74 -0.14 -12.05
N GLU A 115 -4.44 0.58 -13.14
CA GLU A 115 -3.13 0.53 -13.79
C GLU A 115 -2.03 1.04 -12.85
N THR A 116 -2.24 2.21 -12.23
CA THR A 116 -1.23 2.81 -11.35
C THR A 116 -1.02 1.97 -10.09
N TRP A 117 -2.07 1.37 -9.54
CA TRP A 117 -1.96 0.46 -8.41
C TRP A 117 -1.17 -0.80 -8.77
N CYS A 118 -1.45 -1.41 -9.93
CA CYS A 118 -0.71 -2.58 -10.40
C CYS A 118 0.78 -2.26 -10.57
N HIS A 119 1.11 -1.15 -11.24
CA HIS A 119 2.50 -0.72 -11.40
C HIS A 119 3.19 -0.46 -10.04
N ASN A 120 2.54 0.25 -9.12
CA ASN A 120 3.11 0.52 -7.79
C ASN A 120 3.32 -0.77 -6.99
N ARG A 121 2.34 -1.70 -7.04
CA ARG A 121 2.45 -3.01 -6.39
C ARG A 121 3.61 -3.81 -6.96
N ASP A 122 3.71 -3.90 -8.28
CA ASP A 122 4.73 -4.71 -8.94
C ASP A 122 6.14 -4.14 -8.67
N ALA A 123 6.29 -2.81 -8.66
CA ALA A 123 7.53 -2.16 -8.23
C ALA A 123 7.88 -2.48 -6.76
N TYR A 124 6.89 -2.43 -5.86
CA TYR A 124 7.11 -2.75 -4.44
C TYR A 124 7.44 -4.24 -4.23
N LEU A 125 6.90 -5.15 -5.03
CA LEU A 125 7.25 -6.57 -4.95
C LEU A 125 8.75 -6.83 -5.21
N VAL A 126 9.39 -6.00 -6.03
CA VAL A 126 10.81 -6.13 -6.38
C VAL A 126 11.71 -5.28 -5.47
N HIS A 127 11.29 -4.05 -5.15
CA HIS A 127 12.14 -3.04 -4.51
C HIS A 127 11.55 -2.42 -3.24
N GLY A 128 10.44 -2.95 -2.73
CA GLY A 128 9.73 -2.39 -1.58
C GLY A 128 10.57 -2.35 -0.31
N ASP A 129 10.51 -1.23 0.41
CA ASP A 129 11.14 -1.06 1.73
C ASP A 129 10.30 -0.11 2.60
N ALA A 130 9.75 -0.62 3.70
CA ALA A 130 9.02 0.20 4.67
C ALA A 130 9.94 1.06 5.56
N THR A 131 11.27 0.82 5.55
CA THR A 131 12.27 1.51 6.40
C THR A 131 12.12 3.04 6.45
N PRO A 132 11.86 3.77 5.35
CA PRO A 132 11.74 5.22 5.37
C PRO A 132 10.60 5.74 6.27
N LEU A 133 9.55 4.94 6.47
CA LEU A 133 8.39 5.28 7.29
C LEU A 133 8.57 4.92 8.77
N LEU A 134 9.64 4.19 9.11
CA LEU A 134 9.86 3.65 10.45
C LEU A 134 10.84 4.51 11.25
N ARG A 135 10.58 4.63 12.55
CA ARG A 135 11.54 5.17 13.52
C ARG A 135 12.56 4.11 13.94
N TYR A 136 13.62 4.55 14.61
CA TYR A 136 14.81 3.74 14.93
C TYR A 136 14.50 2.32 15.42
N ALA A 137 13.74 2.15 16.51
CA ALA A 137 13.45 0.82 17.07
C ALA A 137 12.75 -0.12 16.07
N SER A 138 11.63 0.33 15.49
CA SER A 138 10.87 -0.45 14.51
C SER A 138 11.68 -0.72 13.25
N ARG A 139 12.50 0.25 12.82
CA ARG A 139 13.41 0.13 11.67
C ARG A 139 14.46 -0.96 11.90
N SER A 140 15.07 -1.00 13.08
CA SER A 140 16.08 -2.01 13.42
C SER A 140 15.48 -3.42 13.40
N ILE A 141 14.30 -3.61 14.00
CA ILE A 141 13.61 -4.91 14.00
C ILE A 141 13.17 -5.31 12.58
N TYR A 142 12.52 -4.40 11.85
CA TYR A 142 12.08 -4.65 10.48
C TYR A 142 13.26 -4.96 9.55
N GLY A 143 14.34 -4.18 9.66
CA GLY A 143 15.57 -4.37 8.90
C GLY A 143 16.24 -5.72 9.22
N PHE A 144 16.25 -6.13 10.49
CA PHE A 144 16.72 -7.46 10.86
C PHE A 144 15.91 -8.58 10.18
N VAL A 145 14.58 -8.49 10.18
CA VAL A 145 13.72 -9.50 9.54
C VAL A 145 13.90 -9.51 8.01
N ARG A 146 13.81 -8.34 7.36
CA ARG A 146 13.85 -8.25 5.89
C ARG A 146 15.24 -8.44 5.31
N LYS A 147 16.27 -7.85 5.93
CA LYS A 147 17.64 -7.79 5.39
C LYS A 147 18.53 -8.85 6.02
N SER A 148 18.60 -8.94 7.35
CA SER A 148 19.52 -9.88 8.02
C SER A 148 19.05 -11.33 7.92
N LEU A 149 17.75 -11.60 8.14
CA LEU A 149 17.17 -12.94 7.99
C LEU A 149 16.73 -13.26 6.56
N ASN A 150 16.84 -12.30 5.64
CA ASN A 150 16.45 -12.41 4.23
C ASN A 150 15.00 -12.92 4.05
N VAL A 151 14.08 -12.44 4.88
CA VAL A 151 12.65 -12.77 4.77
C VAL A 151 11.98 -11.76 3.83
N PRO A 152 11.57 -12.16 2.61
CA PRO A 152 11.00 -11.22 1.65
C PRO A 152 9.60 -10.74 2.06
N PHE A 153 9.10 -9.72 1.36
CA PHE A 153 7.68 -9.42 1.35
C PHE A 153 6.90 -10.64 0.83
N LEU A 154 5.92 -11.11 1.61
CA LEU A 154 5.21 -12.33 1.29
C LEU A 154 4.17 -12.06 0.21
N SER A 155 4.30 -12.75 -0.92
CA SER A 155 3.39 -12.69 -2.05
C SER A 155 3.28 -14.09 -2.68
N SER A 156 2.28 -14.30 -3.53
CA SER A 156 2.11 -15.56 -4.25
C SER A 156 3.32 -15.93 -5.12
N SER A 157 4.11 -14.94 -5.58
CA SER A 157 5.35 -15.19 -6.33
C SER A 157 6.50 -15.72 -5.45
N HIS A 158 6.50 -15.38 -4.15
CA HIS A 158 7.52 -15.80 -3.19
C HIS A 158 7.11 -17.01 -2.35
N LEU A 159 5.88 -17.49 -2.51
CA LEU A 159 5.35 -18.65 -1.79
C LEU A 159 5.10 -19.78 -2.79
N ARG A 160 5.55 -21.00 -2.45
CA ARG A 160 5.32 -22.19 -3.27
C ARG A 160 4.54 -23.22 -2.46
N THR A 161 3.45 -23.74 -3.02
CA THR A 161 2.80 -24.93 -2.46
C THR A 161 3.71 -26.13 -2.72
N PRO A 162 4.13 -26.88 -1.69
CA PRO A 162 4.88 -28.11 -1.89
C PRO A 162 4.04 -29.06 -2.75
N LYS A 163 4.52 -29.41 -3.94
CA LYS A 163 3.96 -30.50 -4.72
C LYS A 163 4.76 -31.77 -4.39
N PRO A 164 4.11 -32.93 -4.20
CA PRO A 164 4.84 -34.18 -4.19
C PRO A 164 5.47 -34.36 -5.57
N ASP A 165 6.78 -34.57 -5.65
CA ASP A 165 7.41 -34.91 -6.93
C ASP A 165 6.93 -36.31 -7.35
N ALA A 166 7.01 -36.61 -8.66
CA ALA A 166 6.62 -37.89 -9.24
C ALA A 166 7.35 -39.11 -8.63
N ASP A 167 8.43 -38.87 -7.88
CA ASP A 167 9.28 -39.88 -7.23
C ASP A 167 9.09 -39.94 -5.70
N GLY A 168 8.08 -39.27 -5.14
CA GLY A 168 7.77 -39.30 -3.70
C GLY A 168 8.75 -38.55 -2.78
N MET A 169 9.88 -38.04 -3.30
CA MET A 169 10.71 -37.08 -2.57
C MET A 169 10.07 -35.69 -2.61
N LEU A 170 9.93 -35.06 -1.45
CA LEU A 170 9.56 -33.65 -1.37
C LEU A 170 10.68 -32.81 -2.00
N SER A 171 10.40 -32.10 -3.10
CA SER A 171 11.32 -31.12 -3.68
C SER A 171 11.90 -30.23 -2.58
N ARG A 172 13.23 -30.06 -2.59
CA ARG A 172 13.96 -29.22 -1.63
C ARG A 172 13.31 -27.83 -1.56
N HIS A 173 12.74 -27.52 -0.40
CA HIS A 173 12.43 -26.19 0.10
C HIS A 173 11.59 -25.31 -0.83
N ALA A 174 10.32 -25.66 -1.02
CA ALA A 174 9.30 -24.67 -1.37
C ALA A 174 9.20 -23.65 -0.22
N PRO A 175 9.56 -22.37 -0.41
CA PRO A 175 9.39 -21.36 0.63
C PRO A 175 7.89 -21.19 0.91
N THR A 176 7.51 -21.42 2.16
CA THR A 176 6.16 -21.25 2.67
C THR A 176 6.17 -20.19 3.77
N VAL A 177 4.98 -19.70 4.16
CA VAL A 177 4.86 -18.86 5.35
C VAL A 177 5.43 -19.56 6.59
N GLY A 178 5.25 -20.89 6.68
CA GLY A 178 5.81 -21.72 7.73
C GLY A 178 7.35 -21.75 7.74
N SER A 179 7.99 -21.83 6.57
CA SER A 179 9.46 -21.81 6.50
C SER A 179 10.04 -20.48 6.95
N TYR A 180 9.43 -19.35 6.56
CA TYR A 180 9.86 -18.03 7.01
C TYR A 180 9.57 -17.80 8.50
N THR A 181 8.43 -18.28 8.99
CA THR A 181 8.13 -18.29 10.42
C THR A 181 9.17 -19.08 11.20
N GLY A 182 9.62 -20.23 10.66
CA GLY A 182 10.70 -21.04 11.22
C GLY A 182 12.04 -20.33 11.26
N THR A 183 12.38 -19.53 10.24
CA THR A 183 13.59 -18.69 10.24
C THR A 183 13.56 -17.65 11.36
N VAL A 184 12.44 -16.93 11.51
CA VAL A 184 12.28 -15.95 12.60
C VAL A 184 12.28 -16.64 13.96
N TYR A 185 11.68 -17.83 14.08
CA TYR A 185 11.68 -18.61 15.31
C TYR A 185 13.08 -19.05 15.73
N ARG A 186 13.93 -19.45 14.78
CA ARG A 186 15.34 -19.79 15.07
C ARG A 186 16.10 -18.59 15.62
N ALA A 187 15.94 -17.41 15.00
CA ALA A 187 16.55 -16.16 15.46
C ALA A 187 16.10 -15.70 16.87
N LEU A 188 14.87 -16.07 17.24
CA LEU A 188 14.38 -15.89 18.61
C LEU A 188 15.05 -16.88 19.57
N LYS A 189 15.17 -18.15 19.16
CA LYS A 189 15.69 -19.24 20.00
C LYS A 189 17.21 -19.13 20.23
N ASP A 190 17.97 -18.69 19.24
CA ASP A 190 19.43 -18.53 19.32
C ASP A 190 19.87 -17.18 19.92
N GLY A 191 18.92 -16.31 20.26
CA GLY A 191 19.18 -15.01 20.90
C GLY A 191 19.64 -13.91 19.96
N THR A 192 19.75 -14.15 18.65
CA THR A 192 20.17 -13.12 17.69
C THR A 192 19.20 -11.94 17.62
N LEU A 193 17.89 -12.18 17.73
CA LEU A 193 16.91 -11.08 17.83
C LEU A 193 17.02 -10.34 19.18
N ALA A 194 17.35 -11.04 20.26
CA ALA A 194 17.51 -10.41 21.57
C ALA A 194 18.65 -9.39 21.55
N LYS A 195 19.74 -9.69 20.82
CA LYS A 195 20.83 -8.73 20.59
C LYS A 195 20.33 -7.44 19.94
N VAL A 196 19.51 -7.53 18.88
CA VAL A 196 18.92 -6.36 18.22
C VAL A 196 18.06 -5.54 19.19
N ALA A 197 17.31 -6.21 20.06
CA ALA A 197 16.51 -5.53 21.09
C ALA A 197 17.38 -4.80 22.13
N MET A 198 18.50 -5.40 22.55
CA MET A 198 19.46 -4.76 23.44
C MET A 198 20.11 -3.52 22.81
N ASP A 199 20.57 -3.64 21.55
CA ASP A 199 21.14 -2.51 20.80
C ASP A 199 20.15 -1.34 20.71
N ILE A 200 18.84 -1.64 20.57
CA ILE A 200 17.80 -0.61 20.55
C ILE A 200 17.70 0.11 21.89
N LEU A 201 17.70 -0.63 23.00
CA LEU A 201 17.58 -0.09 24.34
C LEU A 201 18.79 0.78 24.69
N GLU A 202 20.01 0.31 24.38
CA GLU A 202 21.25 1.05 24.57
C GLU A 202 21.22 2.39 23.81
N TYR A 203 20.85 2.38 22.52
CA TYR A 203 20.72 3.60 21.75
C TYR A 203 19.69 4.57 22.34
N THR A 204 18.54 4.07 22.81
CA THR A 204 17.52 4.94 23.42
C THR A 204 17.98 5.55 24.73
N HIS A 205 18.76 4.82 25.52
CA HIS A 205 19.35 5.32 26.76
C HIS A 205 20.36 6.45 26.48
N ASP A 206 21.27 6.25 25.53
CA ASP A 206 22.26 7.26 25.13
C ASP A 206 21.61 8.55 24.60
N GLN A 207 20.55 8.41 23.82
CA GLN A 207 19.79 9.57 23.31
C GLN A 207 19.05 10.34 24.41
N ALA A 208 18.62 9.65 25.47
CA ALA A 208 17.97 10.30 26.61
C ALA A 208 18.99 11.12 27.43
N ILE A 209 20.19 10.56 27.67
CA ILE A 209 21.26 11.25 28.39
C ILE A 209 21.72 12.51 27.64
N ARG A 210 21.87 12.44 26.31
CA ARG A 210 22.32 13.58 25.50
C ARG A 210 21.33 14.74 25.37
N ARG A 211 20.09 14.58 25.85
CA ARG A 211 19.03 15.60 25.78
C ARG A 211 18.80 16.34 27.09
N VAL A 212 19.52 15.96 28.15
CA VAL A 212 19.56 16.62 29.46
C VAL A 212 20.82 17.48 29.53
#